data_AF-A0A447TFW6-F1
#
_entry.id   AF-A0A447TFW6-F1
#
_cell.length_a   1.000
_cell.length_b   1.000
_cell.length_c   1.000
_cell.angle_alpha   90.00
_cell.angle_beta   90.00
_cell.angle_gamma   90.00
#
_symmetry.space_group_name_H-M   'P 1'
#
loop_
_entity.id
_entity.type
_entity.pdbx_description
1 polymer ?
#
loop_
_entity_poly.entity_id
_entity_poly.type
_entity_poly.pdbx_seq_one_letter_code
_entity_poly.pdbx_strand_id
1 'polypeptide(L)'
;MPAWRPEAAETPVWLAASLPDDLSHPVLLNLGPQLPFEFGRFERILEIVGRDPESLATARERFRAYREHGCEIEHHDMSQTP
;
A
#
# COMPACT_ATOMS: atom_id res chain seq x y z
N MET A 1 -15.61 -9.59 8.21
CA MET A 1 -16.20 -8.94 7.01
C MET A 1 -16.13 -9.95 5.87
N PRO A 2 -17.19 -10.08 5.06
CA PRO A 2 -17.44 -11.30 4.29
C PRO A 2 -16.47 -11.46 3.11
N ALA A 3 -16.46 -12.67 2.56
CA ALA A 3 -15.88 -13.00 1.27
C ALA A 3 -16.17 -11.88 0.26
N TRP A 4 -15.10 -11.49 -0.45
CA TRP A 4 -15.10 -10.55 -1.56
C TRP A 4 -16.45 -10.50 -2.29
N ARG A 5 -16.98 -9.29 -2.45
CA ARG A 5 -18.22 -9.08 -3.21
C ARG A 5 -17.98 -9.49 -4.66
N PRO A 6 -18.89 -10.24 -5.31
CA PRO A 6 -18.69 -10.68 -6.69
C PRO A 6 -18.41 -9.52 -7.66
N GLU A 7 -18.95 -8.35 -7.36
CA GLU A 7 -18.72 -7.12 -8.13
C GLU A 7 -17.28 -6.61 -8.08
N ALA A 8 -16.47 -7.02 -7.08
CA ALA A 8 -15.06 -6.64 -7.01
C ALA A 8 -14.29 -7.18 -8.21
N ALA A 9 -14.55 -8.43 -8.63
CA ALA A 9 -13.90 -9.03 -9.81
C ALA A 9 -14.16 -8.24 -11.11
N GLU A 10 -15.17 -7.37 -11.12
CA GLU A 10 -15.55 -6.55 -12.26
C GLU A 10 -14.94 -5.14 -12.22
N THR A 11 -14.21 -4.77 -11.15
CA THR A 11 -13.58 -3.44 -11.01
C THR A 11 -12.06 -3.52 -11.02
N PRO A 12 -11.37 -2.57 -11.68
CA PRO A 12 -9.91 -2.52 -11.68
C PRO A 12 -9.33 -2.06 -10.34
N VAL A 13 -10.15 -1.39 -9.51
CA VAL A 13 -9.76 -0.85 -8.20
C VAL A 13 -10.58 -1.52 -7.12
N TRP A 14 -9.90 -2.14 -6.16
CA TRP A 14 -10.50 -2.80 -5.02
C TRP A 14 -10.22 -2.00 -3.75
N LEU A 15 -11.26 -1.78 -2.95
CA LEU A 15 -11.14 -1.16 -1.64
C LEU A 15 -11.40 -2.22 -0.58
N ALA A 16 -10.39 -2.53 0.23
CA ALA A 16 -10.48 -3.58 1.23
C ALA A 16 -9.67 -3.23 2.49
N ALA A 17 -10.15 -3.70 3.64
CA ALA A 17 -9.42 -3.62 4.91
C ALA A 17 -8.49 -4.84 5.14
N SER A 18 -8.67 -5.90 4.34
CA SER A 18 -7.88 -7.12 4.35
C SER A 18 -7.82 -7.66 2.93
N LEU A 19 -6.65 -8.10 2.48
CA LEU A 19 -6.44 -8.61 1.13
C LEU A 19 -6.61 -10.13 1.14
N PRO A 20 -7.32 -10.71 0.15
CA PRO A 20 -7.39 -12.16 0.03
C PRO A 20 -6.04 -12.71 -0.47
N ASP A 21 -5.79 -13.99 -0.19
CA ASP A 21 -4.53 -14.66 -0.52
C ASP A 21 -4.39 -14.89 -2.04
N ASP A 22 -5.52 -15.10 -2.72
CA ASP A 22 -5.63 -15.31 -4.17
C ASP A 22 -5.72 -14.01 -4.99
N LEU A 23 -5.45 -12.86 -4.37
CA LEU A 23 -5.44 -11.57 -5.05
C LEU A 23 -4.31 -11.50 -6.09
N SER A 24 -4.67 -11.35 -7.37
CA SER A 24 -3.71 -11.25 -8.48
C SER A 24 -3.47 -9.81 -8.97
N HIS A 25 -3.68 -8.80 -8.13
CA HIS A 25 -3.41 -7.40 -8.53
C HIS A 25 -1.93 -7.06 -8.40
N PRO A 26 -1.31 -6.43 -9.42
CA PRO A 26 0.12 -6.12 -9.39
C PRO A 26 0.48 -4.92 -8.50
N VAL A 27 -0.50 -4.06 -8.19
CA VAL A 27 -0.28 -2.81 -7.46
C VAL A 27 -1.11 -2.75 -6.19
N LEU A 28 -0.48 -2.34 -5.09
CA LEU A 28 -1.13 -2.05 -3.81
C LEU A 28 -0.98 -0.57 -3.46
N LEU A 29 -2.10 0.10 -3.14
CA LEU A 29 -2.08 1.38 -2.41
C LEU A 29 -2.35 1.09 -0.93
N ASN A 30 -1.29 1.13 -0.11
CA ASN A 30 -1.43 0.93 1.33
C ASN A 30 -1.85 2.25 2.00
N LEU A 31 -3.07 2.25 2.56
CA LEU A 31 -3.60 3.36 3.35
C LEU A 31 -3.58 3.06 4.86
N GLY A 32 -3.12 1.86 5.25
CA GLY A 32 -3.03 1.43 6.63
C GLY A 32 -1.71 1.83 7.29
N PRO A 33 -1.66 1.85 8.64
CA PRO A 33 -0.43 2.16 9.36
C PRO A 33 0.58 1.00 9.35
N GLN A 34 0.16 -0.24 9.09
CA GLN A 34 1.03 -1.41 9.11
C GLN A 34 1.73 -1.66 7.77
N LEU A 35 2.86 -2.36 7.84
CA LEU A 35 3.46 -3.01 6.68
C LEU A 35 2.49 -4.10 6.16
N PRO A 36 2.12 -4.11 4.87
CA PRO A 36 1.19 -5.10 4.35
C PRO A 36 1.78 -6.52 4.47
N PHE A 37 0.95 -7.50 4.82
CA PHE A 37 1.37 -8.89 4.81
C PHE A 37 1.71 -9.34 3.39
N GLU A 38 2.76 -10.15 3.23
CA GLU A 38 3.24 -10.64 1.92
C GLU A 38 3.40 -9.55 0.85
N PHE A 39 3.81 -8.34 1.26
CA PHE A 39 3.93 -7.20 0.35
C PHE A 39 4.82 -7.46 -0.86
N GLY A 40 5.78 -8.40 -0.78
CA GLY A 40 6.65 -8.81 -1.88
C GLY A 40 5.93 -9.47 -3.06
N ARG A 41 4.64 -9.82 -2.94
CA ARG A 41 3.82 -10.30 -4.07
C ARG A 41 3.39 -9.19 -5.03
N PHE A 42 3.46 -7.93 -4.61
CA PHE A 42 3.10 -6.79 -5.43
C PHE A 42 4.33 -6.29 -6.21
N GLU A 43 4.13 -6.01 -7.50
CA GLU A 43 5.15 -5.39 -8.34
C GLU A 43 5.39 -3.93 -7.95
N ARG A 44 4.35 -3.26 -7.44
CA ARG A 44 4.46 -1.87 -6.97
C ARG A 44 3.60 -1.64 -5.73
N ILE A 45 4.18 -0.93 -4.77
CA ILE A 45 3.47 -0.46 -3.59
C ILE A 45 3.51 1.06 -3.59
N LEU A 46 2.34 1.67 -3.45
CA LEU A 46 2.15 3.10 -3.27
C LEU A 46 1.70 3.34 -1.83
N GLU A 47 2.21 4.40 -1.23
CA GLU A 47 1.76 4.84 0.09
C GLU A 47 1.50 6.35 0.08
N ILE A 48 0.51 6.77 0.87
CA ILE A 48 0.25 8.19 1.13
C ILE A 48 0.82 8.52 2.51
N VAL A 49 1.77 9.45 2.54
CA VAL A 49 2.40 9.89 3.78
C VAL A 49 1.78 11.21 4.23
N GLY A 50 1.14 11.19 5.40
CA GLY A 50 0.60 12.37 6.05
C GLY A 50 1.70 13.34 6.52
N ARG A 51 1.32 14.58 6.81
CA ARG A 51 2.26 15.64 7.25
C ARG A 51 2.41 15.75 8.76
N ASP A 52 1.51 15.15 9.52
CA ASP A 52 1.57 15.18 10.98
C ASP A 52 2.70 14.26 11.51
N PRO A 53 3.22 14.52 12.73
CA PRO A 53 4.36 13.78 13.26
C PRO A 53 4.14 12.26 13.40
N GLU A 54 2.91 11.83 13.71
CA GLU A 54 2.58 10.41 13.91
C GLU A 54 2.56 9.66 12.58
N SER A 55 1.95 10.26 11.55
CA SER A 55 2.00 9.75 10.18
C SER A 55 3.44 9.62 9.67
N LEU A 56 4.28 10.63 9.92
CA LEU A 56 5.69 10.60 9.52
C LEU A 56 6.50 9.53 10.25
N ALA A 57 6.25 9.34 11.55
CA ALA A 57 6.92 8.29 12.32
C ALA A 57 6.57 6.90 11.76
N THR A 58 5.28 6.63 11.56
CA THR A 58 4.80 5.35 11.03
C THR A 58 5.31 5.09 9.60
N ALA A 59 5.32 6.12 8.74
CA ALA A 59 5.86 6.00 7.38
C ALA A 59 7.37 5.68 7.37
N ARG A 60 8.15 6.24 8.32
CA ARG A 60 9.59 5.94 8.45
C ARG A 60 9.85 4.49 8.83
N GLU A 61 9.00 3.88 9.65
CA GLU A 61 9.11 2.46 10.02
C GLU A 61 8.93 1.57 8.79
N ARG A 62 7.85 1.80 8.00
CA ARG A 62 7.60 1.04 6.77
C ARG A 62 8.67 1.29 5.71
N PHE A 63 9.12 2.54 5.54
CA PHE A 63 10.23 2.88 4.64
C PHE A 63 11.48 2.05 4.94
N ARG A 64 11.85 1.93 6.23
CA ARG A 64 13.01 1.12 6.64
C ARG A 64 12.80 -0.35 6.27
N ALA A 65 11.61 -0.90 6.56
CA ALA A 65 11.29 -2.28 6.26
C ALA A 65 11.38 -2.59 4.76
N TYR A 66 10.79 -1.75 3.89
CA TYR A 66 10.89 -1.94 2.43
C TYR A 66 12.34 -1.90 1.95
N ARG A 67 13.13 -0.93 2.44
CA ARG A 67 14.55 -0.82 2.08
C ARG A 67 15.37 -2.03 2.52
N GLU A 68 15.11 -2.57 3.71
CA GLU A 68 15.76 -3.78 4.21
C GLU A 68 15.42 -5.03 3.40
N HIS A 69 14.25 -5.06 2.74
CA HIS A 69 13.85 -6.12 1.81
C HIS A 69 14.29 -5.86 0.36
N GLY A 70 15.11 -4.82 0.12
CA GLY A 70 15.68 -4.54 -1.20
C GLY A 70 14.73 -3.83 -2.16
N CYS A 71 13.61 -3.26 -1.68
CA CYS A 71 12.73 -2.48 -2.53
C CYS A 71 13.41 -1.18 -3.00
N GLU A 72 13.24 -0.85 -4.28
CA GLU A 72 13.54 0.48 -4.80
C GLU A 72 12.45 1.46 -4.32
N ILE A 73 12.85 2.61 -3.78
CA ILE A 73 11.91 3.58 -3.19
C ILE A 73 12.04 4.93 -3.89
N GLU A 74 10.92 5.37 -4.48
CA GLU A 74 10.76 6.69 -5.07
C GLU A 74 9.85 7.57 -4.20
N HIS A 75 10.16 8.86 -4.13
CA HIS A 75 9.32 9.84 -3.45
C HIS A 75 8.69 10.77 -4.49
N HIS A 76 7.37 10.90 -4.42
CA HIS A 76 6.62 11.86 -5.25
C HIS A 76 6.04 12.93 -4.35
N ASP A 77 6.49 14.18 -4.52
CA ASP A 77 5.92 15.31 -3.81
C ASP A 77 4.60 15.74 -4.47
N MET A 78 3.49 15.30 -3.90
CA MET A 78 2.14 15.66 -4.35
C MET A 78 1.67 17.03 -3.80
N SER A 79 2.53 17.80 -3.11
CA SER A 79 2.22 19.17 -2.68
C SER A 79 2.40 20.21 -3.77
N GLN A 80 3.05 19.82 -4.86
CA GLN A 80 3.28 20.63 -6.05
C GLN A 80 2.36 20.09 -7.16
N THR A 81 1.15 20.64 -7.26
CA THR A 81 0.34 20.46 -8.49
C THR A 81 0.91 21.43 -9.54
N PRO A 82 1.12 21.01 -10.80
CA PRO A 82 1.46 21.95 -11.88
C PRO A 82 0.38 23.01 -12.09
#